data_AF-A0A1V4DFV8-F1
#
_entry.id   AF-A0A1V4DFV8-F1
#
_cell.length_a   1.000
_cell.length_b   1.000
_cell.length_c   1.000
_cell.angle_alpha   90.00
_cell.angle_beta   90.00
_cell.angle_gamma   90.00
#
_symmetry.space_group_name_H-M   'P 1'
#
loop_
_entity.id
_entity.type
_entity.pdbx_description
1 polymer ?
#
loop_
_entity_poly.entity_id
_entity_poly.type
_entity_poly.pdbx_seq_one_letter_code
_entity_poly.pdbx_strand_id
1 'polypeptide(L)'
;MFYILTVLSMLYGILMALATIKIMSFSEHPIIFIINLVGALCLILYVKDYRLLYVGVAILFIAALLNGMIVLNRLTPSHIVVRLIVSLVLIGANYLIHYSK
;
A
#
# COMPACT_ATOMS: atom_id res chain seq x y z
N MET A 1 -13.58 -15.37 -6.25
CA MET A 1 -12.84 -14.87 -5.07
C MET A 1 -11.50 -14.23 -5.44
N PHE A 2 -10.64 -14.93 -6.19
CA PHE A 2 -9.34 -14.42 -6.65
C PHE A 2 -9.42 -13.08 -7.41
N TYR A 3 -10.29 -12.98 -8.42
CA TYR A 3 -10.46 -11.75 -9.24
C TYR A 3 -10.90 -10.52 -8.44
N ILE A 4 -11.74 -10.70 -7.42
CA ILE A 4 -12.21 -9.60 -6.57
C ILE A 4 -11.05 -9.05 -5.76
N LEU A 5 -10.23 -9.93 -5.18
CA LEU A 5 -9.03 -9.54 -4.45
C LEU A 5 -8.04 -8.79 -5.36
N THR A 6 -7.96 -9.20 -6.62
CA THR A 6 -7.10 -8.57 -7.62
C THR A 6 -7.50 -7.15 -7.92
N VAL A 7 -8.78 -6.94 -8.17
CA VAL A 7 -9.35 -5.62 -8.43
C VAL A 7 -9.22 -4.73 -7.19
N LEU A 8 -9.46 -5.26 -5.98
CA LEU A 8 -9.26 -4.51 -4.73
C LEU A 8 -7.81 -4.09 -4.50
N SER A 9 -6.85 -4.99 -4.75
CA SER A 9 -5.42 -4.70 -4.60
C SER A 9 -4.95 -3.63 -5.56
N MET A 10 -5.39 -3.70 -6.82
CA MET A 10 -5.11 -2.67 -7.84
C MET A 10 -5.73 -1.32 -7.46
N LEU A 11 -7.01 -1.30 -7.07
CA LEU A 11 -7.70 -0.08 -6.63
C LEU A 11 -6.97 0.55 -5.44
N TYR A 12 -6.56 -0.27 -4.47
CA TYR A 12 -5.80 0.19 -3.31
C TYR A 12 -4.45 0.78 -3.72
N GLY A 13 -3.71 0.13 -4.62
CA GLY A 13 -2.45 0.65 -5.16
C GLY A 13 -2.62 2.00 -5.88
N ILE A 14 -3.65 2.13 -6.72
CA ILE A 14 -3.95 3.37 -7.45
C ILE A 14 -4.31 4.50 -6.49
N LEU A 15 -5.20 4.25 -5.52
CA LEU A 15 -5.57 5.23 -4.50
C LEU A 15 -4.36 5.69 -3.68
N MET A 16 -3.45 4.77 -3.37
CA MET A 16 -2.21 5.07 -2.64
C MET A 16 -1.24 5.91 -3.46
N ALA A 17 -1.08 5.62 -4.76
CA ALA A 17 -0.28 6.44 -5.66
C ALA A 17 -0.83 7.88 -5.75
N LEU A 18 -2.15 8.01 -5.96
CA LEU A 18 -2.82 9.31 -6.01
C LEU A 18 -2.72 10.09 -4.69
N ALA A 19 -2.92 9.42 -3.56
CA ALA A 19 -2.77 10.03 -2.23
C ALA A 19 -1.34 10.52 -1.99
N THR A 20 -0.33 9.76 -2.43
CA THR A 20 1.08 10.15 -2.29
C THR A 20 1.39 11.41 -3.09
N ILE A 21 0.91 11.49 -4.34
CA ILE A 21 1.09 12.68 -5.20
C ILE A 21 0.42 13.93 -4.61
N LYS A 22 -0.74 13.76 -3.97
CA LYS A 22 -1.50 14.89 -3.41
C LYS A 22 -0.98 15.37 -2.05
N ILE A 23 -0.50 14.46 -1.20
CA ILE A 23 -0.16 14.75 0.20
C ILE A 23 1.31 15.10 0.38
N MET A 24 2.21 14.54 -0.43
CA MET A 24 3.65 14.77 -0.32
C MET A 24 4.20 15.48 -1.56
N SER A 25 4.72 16.69 -1.35
CA SER A 25 5.55 17.34 -2.37
C SER A 25 6.86 16.58 -2.50
N PHE A 26 7.22 16.21 -3.73
CA PHE A 26 8.50 15.58 -4.05
C PHE A 26 9.70 16.42 -3.57
N SER A 27 9.55 17.74 -3.50
CA SER A 27 10.60 18.67 -3.06
C SER A 27 10.96 18.53 -1.58
N GLU A 28 10.01 18.12 -0.74
CA GLU A 28 10.21 18.06 0.72
C GLU A 28 10.69 16.68 1.16
N HIS A 29 10.10 15.61 0.61
CA HIS A 29 10.38 14.23 1.03
C HIS A 29 10.49 13.25 -0.15
N PRO A 30 11.56 13.38 -0.99
CA PRO A 30 11.70 12.60 -2.22
C PRO A 30 11.84 11.09 -1.95
N ILE A 31 12.53 10.70 -0.88
CA ILE A 31 12.74 9.29 -0.51
C ILE A 31 11.41 8.61 -0.22
N ILE A 32 10.55 9.23 0.57
CA ILE A 32 9.28 8.62 0.99
C ILE A 32 8.28 8.57 -0.17
N PHE A 33 8.33 9.58 -1.04
CA PHE A 33 7.57 9.58 -2.29
C PHE A 33 7.95 8.37 -3.17
N ILE A 34 9.25 8.12 -3.36
CA ILE A 34 9.74 6.98 -4.15
C ILE A 34 9.30 5.65 -3.53
N ILE A 35 9.41 5.48 -2.20
CA ILE A 35 9.01 4.24 -1.52
C ILE A 35 7.50 3.99 -1.68
N ASN A 36 6.64 5.01 -1.50
CA ASN A 36 5.20 4.86 -1.75
C ASN A 36 4.89 4.51 -3.21
N LEU A 37 5.60 5.12 -4.17
CA LEU A 37 5.44 4.84 -5.60
C LEU A 37 5.83 3.39 -5.94
N VAL A 38 6.97 2.92 -5.43
CA VAL A 38 7.45 1.54 -5.61
C VAL A 38 6.47 0.54 -5.01
N GLY A 39 5.94 0.82 -3.82
CA GLY A 39 4.93 -0.02 -3.18
C GLY A 39 3.62 -0.10 -3.96
N ALA A 40 3.17 1.03 -4.52
CA ALA A 40 1.99 1.08 -5.39
C ALA A 40 2.21 0.31 -6.71
N LEU A 41 3.39 0.45 -7.33
CA LEU A 41 3.76 -0.31 -8.52
C LEU A 41 3.79 -1.82 -8.25
N CYS A 42 4.29 -2.26 -7.09
CA CYS A 42 4.25 -3.67 -6.71
C CYS A 42 2.82 -4.20 -6.59
N LEU A 43 1.89 -3.42 -6.03
CA LEU A 43 0.47 -3.79 -5.98
C LEU A 43 -0.19 -3.84 -7.36
N ILE A 44 0.19 -2.96 -8.29
CA ILE A 44 -0.34 -3.00 -9.67
C ILE A 44 0.21 -4.23 -10.42
N LEU A 45 1.50 -4.52 -10.25
CA LEU A 45 2.18 -5.64 -10.90
C LEU A 45 1.91 -7.00 -10.25
N TYR A 46 1.25 -7.03 -9.10
CA TYR A 46 0.89 -8.25 -8.39
C TYR A 46 0.04 -9.23 -9.25
N VAL A 47 -0.65 -8.72 -10.27
CA VAL A 47 -1.42 -9.53 -11.21
C VAL A 47 -0.52 -10.46 -12.04
N LYS A 48 0.76 -10.11 -12.21
CA LYS A 48 1.77 -10.98 -12.86
C LYS A 48 2.44 -11.93 -11.88
N ASP A 49 2.72 -11.50 -10.65
CA ASP A 49 3.34 -12.33 -9.62
C ASP A 49 2.73 -12.05 -8.24
N TYR A 50 2.10 -13.09 -7.68
CA TYR A 50 1.43 -13.01 -6.38
C TYR A 50 2.36 -12.65 -5.22
N ARG A 51 3.67 -12.96 -5.33
CA ARG A 51 4.66 -12.61 -4.30
C ARG A 51 4.82 -11.10 -4.16
N LEU A 52 4.59 -10.35 -5.23
CA LEU A 52 4.66 -8.88 -5.22
C LEU A 52 3.56 -8.25 -4.37
N LEU A 53 2.48 -8.96 -4.04
CA LEU A 53 1.48 -8.46 -3.11
C LEU A 53 2.07 -8.26 -1.72
N TYR A 54 2.75 -9.27 -1.18
CA TYR A 54 3.38 -9.20 0.15
C TYR A 54 4.46 -8.14 0.19
N VAL A 55 5.29 -8.08 -0.85
CA VAL A 55 6.36 -7.07 -1.00
C VAL A 55 5.76 -5.67 -1.10
N GLY A 56 4.75 -5.46 -1.94
CA GLY A 56 4.08 -4.18 -2.12
C GLY A 56 3.40 -3.68 -0.85
N VAL A 57 2.67 -4.56 -0.15
CA VAL A 57 2.04 -4.23 1.13
C VAL A 57 3.08 -3.89 2.19
N ALA A 58 4.18 -4.65 2.31
CA ALA A 58 5.24 -4.37 3.26
C ALA A 58 5.94 -3.03 2.98
N ILE A 59 6.24 -2.73 1.72
CA ILE A 59 6.83 -1.44 1.31
C ILE A 59 5.87 -0.29 1.63
N LEU A 60 4.58 -0.42 1.33
CA LEU A 60 3.58 0.61 1.63
C LEU A 60 3.36 0.81 3.13
N PHE A 61 3.50 -0.26 3.92
CA PHE A 61 3.45 -0.20 5.37
C PHE A 61 4.62 0.60 5.95
N ILE A 62 5.84 0.29 5.50
CA ILE A 62 7.05 1.05 5.90
C ILE A 62 6.92 2.51 5.46
N ALA A 63 6.42 2.76 4.24
CA ALA A 63 6.17 4.11 3.75
C ALA A 63 5.12 4.85 4.60
N ALA A 64 4.08 4.15 5.08
CA ALA A 64 3.06 4.71 5.96
C ALA A 64 3.62 5.05 7.36
N LEU A 65 4.50 4.21 7.90
CA LEU A 65 5.20 4.50 9.17
C LEU A 65 6.12 5.70 9.03
N LEU A 66 6.93 5.76 7.96
CA LEU A 66 7.80 6.89 7.67
C LEU A 66 7.00 8.17 7.43
N ASN A 67 5.89 8.08 6.68
CA ASN A 67 4.93 9.17 6.51
C ASN A 67 4.40 9.65 7.87
N GLY A 68 4.00 8.73 8.75
CA GLY A 68 3.49 9.06 10.07
C GLY A 68 4.53 9.75 10.95
N MET A 69 5.75 9.22 10.99
CA MET A 69 6.84 9.76 11.81
C MET A 69 7.29 11.15 11.34
N ILE A 70 7.40 11.35 10.03
CA ILE A 70 7.94 12.59 9.45
C ILE A 70 6.84 13.66 9.31
N VAL A 71 5.61 13.24 9.06
CA VAL A 71 4.45 14.11 8.85
C VAL A 71 3.46 14.02 10.03
N LEU A 72 3.99 13.89 11.25
CA LEU A 72 3.21 13.81 12.49
C LEU A 72 2.26 15.03 12.67
N ASN A 73 2.49 16.12 11.93
CA ASN A 73 1.68 17.35 11.94
C ASN A 73 0.65 17.51 10.81
N ARG A 74 0.65 16.68 9.75
CA ARG A 74 -0.36 16.79 8.66
C ARG A 74 -1.11 15.49 8.37
N LEU A 75 -0.61 14.33 8.79
CA LEU A 75 -1.29 13.05 8.64
C LEU A 75 -1.94 12.66 9.96
N THR A 76 -3.26 12.55 9.95
CA THR A 76 -4.01 12.09 11.13
C THR A 76 -3.67 10.62 11.40
N PRO A 77 -3.49 10.20 12.67
CA PRO A 77 -3.23 8.81 13.04
C PRO A 77 -4.23 7.82 12.44
N SER A 78 -5.47 8.27 12.21
CA SER A 78 -6.53 7.52 11.52
C SER A 78 -6.14 7.05 10.11
N HIS A 79 -5.39 7.84 9.34
CA HIS A 79 -4.96 7.45 7.98
C HIS A 79 -3.96 6.28 8.02
N ILE A 80 -3.08 6.26 9.01
CA ILE A 80 -2.09 5.20 9.21
C ILE A 80 -2.81 3.91 9.62
N VAL A 81 -3.74 4.01 10.56
CA VAL A 81 -4.54 2.86 11.03
C VAL A 81 -5.40 2.26 9.91
N VAL A 82 -6.04 3.10 9.08
CA VAL A 82 -6.82 2.60 7.93
C VAL A 82 -5.92 1.88 6.92
N ARG A 83 -4.74 2.42 6.59
CA ARG A 83 -3.76 1.73 5.71
C ARG A 83 -3.35 0.38 6.29
N LEU A 84 -3.16 0.30 7.61
CA LEU A 84 -2.77 -0.90 8.34
C LEU A 84 -3.85 -1.98 8.32
N ILE A 85 -5.10 -1.59 8.60
CA ILE A 85 -6.26 -2.50 8.55
C ILE A 85 -6.45 -3.04 7.14
N VAL A 86 -6.43 -2.18 6.12
CA VAL A 86 -6.60 -2.60 4.72
C VAL A 86 -5.48 -3.56 4.28
N SER A 87 -4.24 -3.28 4.69
CA SER A 87 -3.09 -4.14 4.43
C SER A 87 -3.24 -5.53 5.06
N LEU A 88 -3.68 -5.60 6.32
CA LEU A 88 -3.93 -6.86 7.02
C LEU A 88 -5.07 -7.67 6.40
N VAL A 89 -6.15 -7.01 5.99
CA VAL A 89 -7.28 -7.65 5.31
C VAL A 89 -6.84 -8.23 3.96
N LEU A 90 -6.05 -7.47 3.19
CA LEU A 90 -5.51 -7.93 1.90
C LEU A 90 -4.60 -9.14 2.05
N ILE A 91 -3.69 -9.12 3.01
CA ILE A 91 -2.80 -10.25 3.31
C ILE A 91 -3.61 -11.47 3.79
N GLY A 92 -4.53 -11.28 4.75
CA GLY A 92 -5.32 -12.36 5.32
C GLY A 92 -6.25 -13.03 4.30
N ALA A 93 -6.90 -12.22 3.46
CA ALA A 93 -7.73 -12.74 2.39
C ALA A 93 -6.91 -13.46 1.30
N ASN A 94 -5.70 -12.97 0.99
CA ASN A 94 -4.79 -13.67 0.07
C ASN A 94 -4.36 -15.03 0.64
N TYR A 95 -3.98 -15.07 1.91
CA TYR A 95 -3.59 -16.29 2.61
C TYR A 95 -4.72 -17.34 2.58
N LEU A 96 -5.94 -16.95 2.93
CA LEU A 96 -7.11 -17.85 2.89
C LEU A 96 -7.38 -18.40 1.50
N ILE A 97 -7.27 -17.58 0.45
CA ILE A 97 -7.52 -18.02 -0.93
C ILE A 97 -6.41 -18.97 -1.42
N HIS A 98 -5.17 -18.75 -0.99
CA HIS A 98 -4.04 -19.57 -1.42
C HIS A 98 -3.95 -20.90 -0.68
N TYR A 99 -4.29 -20.93 0.62
CA TYR A 99 -4.32 -22.15 1.44
C TYR A 99 -5.61 -22.97 1.30
N SER A 100 -6.66 -22.41 0.68
CA SER A 100 -7.92 -23.11 0.38
C SER A 100 -7.90 -23.86 -0.97
N LYS A 101 -6.76 -23.87 -1.67
CA LYS A 101 -6.49 -24.72 -2.84
C LYS A 101 -5.57 -25.86 -2.45
#